data_AF-A0AAD4PH77-F1
#
_entry.id   AF-A0AAD4PH77-F1
#
_cell.length_a   1.000
_cell.length_b   1.000
_cell.length_c   1.000
_cell.angle_alpha   90.00
_cell.angle_beta   90.00
_cell.angle_gamma   90.00
#
_symmetry.space_group_name_H-M   'P 1'
#
loop_
_entity.id
_entity.type
_entity.pdbx_description
1 polymer ?
#
loop_
_entity_poly.entity_id
_entity_poly.type
_entity_poly.pdbx_seq_one_letter_code
_entity_poly.pdbx_strand_id
1 'polypeptide(L)'
;FVRKQLNDSIMSKQVVNEFHVAPVWLTRDYVEQKLRLHLNDATLKLNELQIQPAVANGENYSSVMTRINVDYTDKTVKNKKNTYLVKTTFADKDPTAFMLEPYGIYVREIDMYEDVLPKMAEILRKGLGEHKQLFAGTMNVDRERNSIIFQDMSLQGFFVADRIKQLDREHAHLALEKLALFHASSAVLNEQQPGIFADKYERCFFNKHTRGYQPMMENMIKALELSLRDDKELYPRYGEKLKGV
;
A
#
# COMPACT_ATOMS: atom_id res chain seq x y z
N PHE A 1 -26.92 -5.67 1.07
CA PHE A 1 -27.27 -4.25 0.82
C PHE A 1 -28.37 -3.82 1.78
N VAL A 2 -28.12 -2.85 2.67
CA VAL A 2 -29.15 -2.24 3.53
C VAL A 2 -28.89 -0.74 3.62
N ARG A 3 -29.93 0.05 3.37
CA ARG A 3 -29.97 1.51 3.46
C ARG A 3 -30.01 1.90 4.95
N LYS A 4 -29.05 2.69 5.44
CA LYS A 4 -29.11 3.21 6.81
C LYS A 4 -29.71 4.62 6.80
N GLN A 5 -30.83 4.77 7.49
CA GLN A 5 -31.41 6.07 7.88
C GLN A 5 -30.47 6.77 8.87
N LEU A 6 -30.30 8.08 8.66
CA LEU A 6 -29.69 9.01 9.61
C LEU A 6 -30.73 9.37 10.69
N ASN A 7 -30.28 9.43 11.95
CA ASN A 7 -30.76 10.42 12.90
C ASN A 7 -29.68 10.70 13.96
N ASP A 8 -29.60 11.98 14.29
CA ASP A 8 -28.47 12.70 14.87
C ASP A 8 -28.28 12.60 16.39
N SER A 9 -27.12 13.15 16.79
CA SER A 9 -26.89 13.97 17.98
C SER A 9 -26.14 13.33 19.14
N ILE A 10 -24.79 13.45 19.13
CA ILE A 10 -24.00 13.74 20.34
C ILE A 10 -22.85 14.71 20.00
N MET A 11 -22.92 15.86 20.67
CA MET A 11 -21.94 16.93 20.94
C MET A 11 -20.55 16.86 20.27
N SER A 12 -20.26 17.91 19.49
CA SER A 12 -18.97 18.23 18.88
C SER A 12 -17.88 18.51 19.93
N LYS A 13 -17.02 17.54 20.18
CA LYS A 13 -15.62 17.84 20.53
C LYS A 13 -14.93 18.24 19.23
N GLN A 14 -14.35 19.44 19.18
CA GLN A 14 -13.42 19.82 18.13
C GLN A 14 -12.24 18.84 18.17
N VAL A 15 -12.33 17.78 17.37
CA VAL A 15 -11.17 16.97 16.99
C VAL A 15 -10.36 17.87 16.06
N VAL A 16 -9.26 18.41 16.57
CA VAL A 16 -8.25 19.02 15.71
C VAL A 16 -7.71 17.89 14.86
N ASN A 17 -8.23 17.75 13.65
CA ASN A 17 -7.73 16.79 12.68
C ASN A 17 -6.37 17.30 12.19
N GLU A 18 -5.29 16.90 12.85
CA GLU A 18 -3.93 17.05 12.33
C GLU A 18 -3.77 16.09 11.15
N PHE A 19 -4.08 16.59 9.95
CA PHE A 19 -3.75 15.87 8.73
C PHE A 19 -2.24 15.97 8.49
N HIS A 20 -1.62 14.87 8.06
CA HIS A 20 -0.27 14.96 7.51
C HIS A 20 -0.29 15.89 6.30
N VAL A 21 0.43 17.00 6.42
CA VAL A 21 0.58 17.99 5.35
C VAL A 21 1.27 17.31 4.18
N ALA A 22 0.78 17.59 2.96
CA ALA A 22 1.39 17.07 1.76
C ALA A 22 2.89 17.43 1.69
N PRO A 23 3.74 16.56 1.11
CA PRO A 23 5.16 16.84 1.00
C PRO A 23 5.43 18.13 0.22
N VAL A 24 6.35 18.96 0.72
CA VAL A 24 6.69 20.27 0.10
C VAL A 24 7.23 20.14 -1.33
N TRP A 25 7.80 18.99 -1.67
CA TRP A 25 8.32 18.70 -3.00
C TRP A 25 7.24 18.31 -4.01
N LEU A 26 6.01 18.00 -3.56
CA LEU A 26 4.89 17.61 -4.42
C LEU A 26 4.27 18.86 -5.08
N THR A 27 5.06 19.54 -5.89
CA THR A 27 4.71 20.79 -6.56
C THR A 27 4.07 20.55 -7.92
N ARG A 28 3.48 21.60 -8.50
CA ARG A 28 2.95 21.58 -9.87
C ARG A 28 4.02 21.16 -10.88
N ASP A 29 5.22 21.73 -10.81
CA ASP A 29 6.30 21.46 -11.75
C ASP A 29 6.77 20.01 -11.66
N TYR A 30 6.86 19.48 -10.43
CA TYR A 30 7.20 18.08 -10.20
C TYR A 30 6.14 17.16 -10.83
N VAL A 31 4.86 17.38 -10.53
CA VAL A 31 3.77 16.54 -11.07
C VAL A 31 3.69 16.65 -12.59
N GLU A 32 3.83 17.85 -13.15
CA GLU A 32 3.86 18.06 -14.60
C GLU A 32 5.01 17.27 -15.26
N GLN A 33 6.23 17.36 -14.71
CA GLN A 33 7.38 16.62 -15.22
C GLN A 33 7.13 15.11 -15.19
N LYS A 34 6.58 14.57 -14.08
CA LYS A 34 6.29 13.13 -13.97
C LYS A 34 5.18 12.70 -14.93
N LEU A 35 4.14 13.51 -15.13
CA LEU A 35 3.08 13.23 -16.10
C LEU A 35 3.61 13.21 -17.55
N ARG A 36 4.49 14.14 -17.92
CA ARG A 36 5.13 14.15 -19.24
C ARG A 36 5.88 12.85 -19.54
N LEU A 37 6.64 12.37 -18.56
CA LEU A 37 7.38 11.11 -18.67
C LEU A 37 6.41 9.92 -18.77
N HIS A 38 5.42 9.86 -17.88
CA HIS A 38 4.46 8.75 -17.83
C HIS A 38 3.63 8.62 -19.12
N LEU A 39 3.17 9.75 -19.67
CA LEU A 39 2.33 9.78 -20.88
C LEU A 39 3.14 9.89 -22.17
N ASN A 40 4.47 9.93 -22.08
CA ASN A 40 5.37 10.14 -23.21
C ASN A 40 4.95 11.35 -24.08
N ASP A 41 4.77 12.50 -23.42
CA ASP A 41 4.37 13.75 -24.03
C ASP A 41 5.09 14.94 -23.37
N ALA A 42 6.19 15.38 -23.98
CA ALA A 42 6.96 16.52 -23.49
C ALA A 42 6.21 17.86 -23.59
N THR A 43 5.13 17.93 -24.37
CA THR A 43 4.34 19.16 -24.58
C THR A 43 3.22 19.35 -23.56
N LEU A 44 2.91 18.30 -22.78
CA LEU A 44 1.84 18.31 -21.78
C LEU A 44 1.98 19.51 -20.83
N LYS A 45 0.86 20.17 -20.56
CA LYS A 45 0.76 21.28 -19.61
C LYS A 45 -0.25 20.94 -18.52
N LEU A 46 0.20 20.99 -17.28
CA LEU A 46 -0.64 20.81 -16.10
C LEU A 46 -1.37 22.13 -15.82
N ASN A 47 -2.68 22.16 -15.98
CA ASN A 47 -3.49 23.36 -15.82
C ASN A 47 -3.84 23.59 -14.34
N GLU A 48 -4.25 22.53 -13.64
CA GLU A 48 -4.66 22.56 -12.23
C GLU A 48 -4.08 21.36 -11.47
N LEU A 49 -3.70 21.59 -10.21
CA LEU A 49 -3.28 20.56 -9.26
C LEU A 49 -3.97 20.83 -7.92
N GLN A 50 -4.76 19.87 -7.47
CA GLN A 50 -5.36 19.87 -6.14
C GLN A 50 -4.77 18.71 -5.34
N ILE A 51 -4.41 18.97 -4.08
CA ILE A 51 -3.76 18.00 -3.20
C ILE A 51 -4.59 17.88 -1.92
N GLN A 52 -4.93 16.66 -1.54
CA GLN A 52 -5.75 16.37 -0.37
C GLN A 52 -5.33 15.04 0.28
N PRO A 53 -5.64 14.80 1.57
CA PRO A 53 -5.48 13.48 2.17
C PRO A 53 -6.29 12.42 1.42
N ALA A 54 -5.72 11.22 1.22
CA ALA A 54 -6.41 10.14 0.51
C ALA A 54 -7.32 9.30 1.42
N VAL A 55 -6.93 9.16 2.69
CA VAL A 55 -7.56 8.31 3.71
C VAL A 55 -7.89 9.12 4.96
N ALA A 56 -8.78 8.58 5.81
CA ALA A 56 -9.13 9.23 7.07
C ALA A 56 -8.00 9.14 8.09
N ASN A 57 -8.08 9.96 9.14
CA ASN A 57 -7.12 9.91 10.25
C ASN A 57 -7.13 8.52 10.92
N GLY A 58 -5.95 7.98 11.19
CA GLY A 58 -5.76 6.64 11.76
C GLY A 58 -5.71 5.49 10.74
N GLU A 59 -5.91 5.76 9.44
CA GLU A 59 -5.79 4.74 8.38
C GLU A 59 -4.39 4.69 7.72
N ASN A 60 -3.52 5.65 8.04
CA ASN A 60 -2.12 5.64 7.65
C ASN A 60 -1.31 4.76 8.61
N TYR A 61 -0.77 3.64 8.11
CA TYR A 61 0.01 2.69 8.92
C TYR A 61 1.51 2.99 8.91
N SER A 62 2.19 2.65 7.81
CA SER A 62 3.65 2.81 7.64
C SER A 62 4.03 3.91 6.62
N SER A 63 3.04 4.67 6.15
CA SER A 63 3.16 5.61 5.04
C SER A 63 2.04 6.65 5.07
N VAL A 64 2.28 7.82 4.48
CA VAL A 64 1.27 8.84 4.22
C VAL A 64 0.72 8.68 2.80
N MET A 65 -0.61 8.58 2.68
CA MET A 65 -1.29 8.56 1.39
C MET A 65 -1.95 9.90 1.07
N THR A 66 -1.52 10.52 -0.02
CA THR A 66 -2.03 11.80 -0.52
C THR A 66 -2.71 11.58 -1.86
N ARG A 67 -3.92 12.14 -2.05
CA ARG A 67 -4.60 12.13 -3.35
C ARG A 67 -4.32 13.43 -4.08
N ILE A 68 -3.98 13.32 -5.36
CA ILE A 68 -3.84 14.46 -6.26
C ILE A 68 -4.89 14.39 -7.36
N ASN A 69 -5.62 15.48 -7.58
CA ASN A 69 -6.47 15.66 -8.76
C ASN A 69 -5.74 16.60 -9.71
N VAL A 70 -5.66 16.20 -10.97
CA VAL A 70 -4.94 16.94 -12.01
C VAL A 70 -5.84 17.23 -13.18
N ASP A 71 -5.81 18.47 -13.65
CA ASP A 71 -6.37 18.86 -14.93
C ASP A 71 -5.21 19.24 -15.85
N TYR A 72 -5.06 18.58 -17.00
CA TYR A 72 -3.95 18.80 -17.92
C TYR A 72 -4.38 18.81 -19.38
N THR A 73 -3.54 19.39 -20.22
CA THR A 73 -3.67 19.35 -21.68
C THR A 73 -2.52 18.52 -22.23
N ASP A 74 -2.84 17.47 -22.98
CA ASP A 74 -1.86 16.68 -23.73
C ASP A 74 -2.02 16.93 -25.24
N LYS A 75 -1.18 16.27 -26.05
CA LYS A 75 -1.21 16.36 -27.52
C LYS A 75 -2.54 15.94 -28.17
N THR A 76 -3.42 15.27 -27.43
CA THR A 76 -4.67 14.70 -27.95
C THR A 76 -5.90 15.50 -27.54
N VAL A 77 -5.98 15.92 -26.28
CA VAL A 77 -7.19 16.49 -25.67
C VAL A 77 -6.82 17.60 -24.71
N LYS A 78 -7.58 18.71 -24.80
CA LYS A 78 -7.50 19.81 -23.84
C LYS A 78 -8.30 19.48 -22.58
N ASN A 79 -7.79 19.86 -21.41
CA ASN A 79 -8.48 19.77 -20.11
C ASN A 79 -8.91 18.35 -19.71
N LYS A 80 -8.05 17.35 -19.91
CA LYS A 80 -8.22 16.01 -19.32
C LYS A 80 -8.12 16.10 -17.80
N LYS A 81 -9.03 15.41 -17.11
CA LYS A 81 -9.02 15.28 -15.65
C LYS A 81 -8.59 13.88 -15.26
N ASN A 82 -7.75 13.75 -14.25
CA ASN A 82 -7.39 12.45 -13.69
C ASN A 82 -7.06 12.56 -12.19
N THR A 83 -7.09 11.43 -11.50
CA THR A 83 -6.76 11.35 -10.07
C THR A 83 -5.69 10.29 -9.84
N TYR A 84 -4.73 10.62 -8.99
CA TYR A 84 -3.63 9.74 -8.61
C TYR A 84 -3.45 9.70 -7.09
N LEU A 85 -2.86 8.62 -6.60
CA LEU A 85 -2.49 8.45 -5.20
C LEU A 85 -0.97 8.51 -5.07
N VAL A 86 -0.48 9.42 -4.24
CA VAL A 86 0.92 9.59 -3.88
C VAL A 86 1.16 8.94 -2.53
N LYS A 87 1.96 7.89 -2.51
CA LYS A 87 2.42 7.23 -1.30
C LYS A 87 3.81 7.74 -0.95
N THR A 88 3.99 8.15 0.29
CA THR A 88 5.27 8.62 0.82
C THR A 88 5.57 7.96 2.16
N THR A 89 6.84 7.83 2.50
CA THR A 89 7.25 7.41 3.85
C THR A 89 6.86 8.49 4.86
N PHE A 90 6.80 8.11 6.14
CA PHE A 90 6.71 9.13 7.17
C PHE A 90 7.93 10.06 7.11
N ALA A 91 7.74 11.31 7.53
CA ALA A 91 8.85 12.26 7.67
C ALA A 91 9.91 11.71 8.65
N ASP A 92 11.15 12.18 8.51
CA ASP A 92 12.37 11.73 9.21
C ASP A 92 12.33 11.75 10.76
N LYS A 93 11.19 12.06 11.37
CA LYS A 93 10.99 12.16 12.83
C LYS A 93 9.95 11.18 13.37
N ASP A 94 9.40 10.29 12.55
CA ASP A 94 8.43 9.30 13.03
C ASP A 94 9.13 8.09 13.68
N PRO A 95 8.83 7.76 14.96
CA PRO A 95 9.43 6.61 15.65
C PRO A 95 9.18 5.28 14.93
N THR A 96 8.04 5.15 14.23
CA THR A 96 7.70 3.95 13.45
C THR A 96 8.62 3.82 12.24
N ALA A 97 8.96 4.93 11.58
CA ALA A 97 9.91 4.91 10.45
C ALA A 97 11.29 4.39 10.87
N PHE A 98 11.81 4.85 12.01
CA PHE A 98 13.08 4.37 12.56
C PHE A 98 13.06 2.87 12.86
N MET A 99 11.95 2.35 13.39
CA MET A 99 11.79 0.93 13.66
C MET A 99 11.70 0.07 12.38
N LEU A 100 11.15 0.63 11.30
CA LEU A 100 10.92 -0.07 10.03
C LEU A 100 12.08 0.03 9.05
N GLU A 101 12.93 1.05 9.17
CA GLU A 101 14.09 1.26 8.28
C GLU A 101 15.02 0.04 8.19
N PRO A 102 15.43 -0.64 9.28
CA PRO A 102 16.31 -1.81 9.21
C PRO A 102 15.71 -2.99 8.43
N TYR A 103 14.39 -3.03 8.30
CA TYR A 103 13.65 -4.06 7.55
C TYR A 103 13.63 -3.77 6.04
N GLY A 104 14.06 -2.58 5.61
CA GLY A 104 14.13 -2.19 4.21
C GLY A 104 12.78 -2.17 3.51
N ILE A 105 11.69 -1.88 4.26
CA ILE A 105 10.32 -2.00 3.75
C ILE A 105 10.06 -1.10 2.53
N TYR A 106 10.61 0.11 2.54
CA TYR A 106 10.37 1.12 1.51
C TYR A 106 11.14 0.80 0.22
N VAL A 107 12.40 0.38 0.37
CA VAL A 107 13.23 -0.06 -0.76
C VAL A 107 12.58 -1.26 -1.44
N ARG A 108 12.10 -2.24 -0.66
CA ARG A 108 11.42 -3.42 -1.20
C ARG A 108 10.11 -3.06 -1.88
N GLU A 109 9.34 -2.15 -1.30
CA GLU A 109 8.10 -1.68 -1.93
C GLU A 109 8.37 -1.00 -3.27
N ILE A 110 9.37 -0.11 -3.34
CA ILE A 110 9.78 0.52 -4.58
C ILE A 110 10.24 -0.51 -5.62
N ASP A 111 11.10 -1.46 -5.23
CA ASP A 111 11.57 -2.53 -6.12
C ASP A 111 10.41 -3.37 -6.66
N MET A 112 9.38 -3.62 -5.83
CA MET A 112 8.17 -4.33 -6.27
C MET A 112 7.42 -3.56 -7.36
N TYR A 113 7.14 -2.28 -7.16
CA TYR A 113 6.33 -1.49 -8.09
C TYR A 113 7.08 -1.01 -9.33
N GLU A 114 8.40 -0.85 -9.25
CA GLU A 114 9.24 -0.41 -10.38
C GLU A 114 9.66 -1.57 -11.28
N ASP A 115 10.00 -2.74 -10.71
CA ASP A 115 10.64 -3.82 -11.46
C ASP A 115 9.84 -5.14 -11.44
N VAL A 116 9.54 -5.68 -10.25
CA VAL A 116 8.99 -7.04 -10.13
C VAL A 116 7.57 -7.15 -10.67
N LEU A 117 6.65 -6.30 -10.21
CA LEU A 117 5.25 -6.36 -10.59
C LEU A 117 5.05 -6.14 -12.11
N PRO A 118 5.71 -5.16 -12.77
CA PRO A 118 5.67 -5.05 -14.22
C PRO A 118 6.13 -6.31 -14.95
N LYS A 119 7.22 -6.95 -14.52
CA LYS A 119 7.70 -8.21 -15.11
C LYS A 119 6.69 -9.35 -14.92
N MET A 120 6.08 -9.47 -13.74
CA MET A 120 5.02 -10.46 -13.48
C MET A 120 3.79 -10.23 -14.36
N ALA A 121 3.35 -8.98 -14.52
CA ALA A 121 2.24 -8.65 -15.42
C ALA A 121 2.56 -8.99 -16.88
N GLU A 122 3.80 -8.77 -17.33
CA GLU A 122 4.24 -9.12 -18.67
C GLU A 122 4.26 -10.64 -18.91
N ILE A 123 4.70 -11.43 -17.92
CA ILE A 123 4.63 -12.89 -17.96
C ILE A 123 3.19 -13.37 -18.13
N LEU A 124 2.26 -12.83 -17.33
CA LEU A 124 0.85 -13.20 -17.41
C LEU A 124 0.21 -12.79 -18.74
N ARG A 125 0.54 -11.59 -19.24
CA ARG A 125 0.06 -11.10 -20.54
C ARG A 125 0.50 -12.04 -21.67
N LYS A 126 1.76 -12.48 -21.66
CA LYS A 126 2.31 -13.41 -22.65
C LYS A 126 1.75 -14.83 -22.52
N GLY A 127 1.58 -15.32 -21.29
CA GLY A 127 1.16 -16.69 -21.04
C GLY A 127 -0.33 -16.95 -21.18
N LEU A 128 -1.17 -15.98 -20.82
CA LEU A 128 -2.63 -16.14 -20.76
C LEU A 128 -3.39 -15.32 -21.80
N GLY A 129 -2.73 -14.38 -22.48
CA GLY A 129 -3.37 -13.47 -23.44
C GLY A 129 -4.37 -12.48 -22.82
N GLU A 130 -4.66 -12.58 -21.52
CA GLU A 130 -5.57 -11.71 -20.81
C GLU A 130 -4.83 -10.58 -20.08
N HIS A 131 -5.35 -9.36 -20.20
CA HIS A 131 -4.99 -8.23 -19.35
C HIS A 131 -5.74 -8.31 -18.01
N LYS A 132 -5.45 -9.33 -17.20
CA LYS A 132 -5.92 -9.35 -15.80
C LYS A 132 -5.06 -8.38 -14.99
N GLN A 133 -5.51 -7.14 -14.82
CA GLN A 133 -4.87 -6.17 -13.93
C GLN A 133 -4.77 -6.78 -12.52
N LEU A 134 -3.54 -6.99 -12.04
CA LEU A 134 -3.25 -7.53 -10.71
C LEU A 134 -3.02 -6.43 -9.68
N PHE A 135 -2.53 -5.28 -10.11
CA PHE A 135 -2.13 -4.18 -9.25
C PHE A 135 -2.45 -2.84 -9.93
N ALA A 136 -2.58 -1.79 -9.11
CA ALA A 136 -2.76 -0.43 -9.62
C ALA A 136 -1.60 -0.02 -10.52
N GLY A 137 -1.88 0.71 -11.60
CA GLY A 137 -0.82 1.20 -12.48
C GLY A 137 0.15 2.13 -11.73
N THR A 138 1.45 1.88 -11.85
CA THR A 138 2.49 2.78 -11.32
C THR A 138 2.70 3.92 -12.30
N MET A 139 2.36 5.15 -11.89
CA MET A 139 2.59 6.35 -12.69
C MET A 139 4.06 6.80 -12.63
N ASN A 140 4.64 6.82 -11.43
CA ASN A 140 6.02 7.22 -11.20
C ASN A 140 6.57 6.60 -9.91
N VAL A 141 7.85 6.29 -9.91
CA VAL A 141 8.65 5.96 -8.72
C VAL A 141 9.74 7.03 -8.58
N ASP A 142 9.94 7.53 -7.35
CA ASP A 142 11.03 8.44 -7.02
C ASP A 142 11.78 7.89 -5.80
N ARG A 143 12.95 7.28 -6.08
CA ARG A 143 13.82 6.66 -5.07
C ARG A 143 14.47 7.68 -4.15
N GLU A 144 14.77 8.88 -4.62
CA GLU A 144 15.37 9.94 -3.78
C GLU A 144 14.40 10.39 -2.70
N ARG A 145 13.10 10.42 -3.03
CA ARG A 145 12.02 10.88 -2.14
C ARG A 145 11.27 9.74 -1.45
N ASN A 146 11.69 8.49 -1.65
CA ASN A 146 10.99 7.28 -1.23
C ASN A 146 9.47 7.36 -1.50
N SER A 147 9.11 7.74 -2.73
CA SER A 147 7.71 7.99 -3.10
C SER A 147 7.28 7.22 -4.34
N ILE A 148 6.00 6.87 -4.36
CA ILE A 148 5.36 6.20 -5.49
C ILE A 148 4.05 6.90 -5.80
N ILE A 149 3.78 7.13 -7.08
CA ILE A 149 2.52 7.68 -7.57
C ILE A 149 1.78 6.57 -8.32
N PHE A 150 0.56 6.28 -7.89
CA PHE A 150 -0.32 5.25 -8.44
C PHE A 150 -1.51 5.87 -9.16
N GLN A 151 -2.03 5.13 -10.14
CA GLN A 151 -3.40 5.31 -10.60
C GLN A 151 -4.38 5.21 -9.43
N ASP A 152 -5.36 6.12 -9.35
CA ASP A 152 -6.47 5.96 -8.41
C ASP A 152 -7.49 4.94 -8.93
N MET A 153 -7.50 3.75 -8.33
CA MET A 153 -8.42 2.67 -8.72
C MET A 153 -9.88 2.96 -8.33
N SER A 154 -10.15 3.95 -7.47
CA SER A 154 -11.54 4.32 -7.15
C SER A 154 -12.28 4.85 -8.37
N LEU A 155 -11.57 5.41 -9.35
CA LEU A 155 -12.16 5.85 -10.63
C LEU A 155 -12.72 4.68 -11.45
N GLN A 156 -12.26 3.45 -11.18
CA GLN A 156 -12.79 2.23 -11.79
C GLN A 156 -13.79 1.51 -10.87
N GLY A 157 -14.21 2.14 -9.77
CA GLY A 157 -15.18 1.58 -8.83
C GLY A 157 -14.59 0.63 -7.77
N PHE A 158 -13.26 0.52 -7.66
CA PHE A 158 -12.64 -0.26 -6.59
C PHE A 158 -12.76 0.45 -5.24
N PHE A 159 -12.97 -0.33 -4.18
CA PHE A 159 -13.02 0.15 -2.80
C PHE A 159 -12.40 -0.88 -1.86
N VAL A 160 -12.05 -0.44 -0.65
CA VAL A 160 -11.49 -1.32 0.39
C VAL A 160 -12.63 -2.09 1.05
N ALA A 161 -12.54 -3.42 1.04
CA ALA A 161 -13.53 -4.28 1.69
C ALA A 161 -13.50 -4.11 3.23
N ASP A 162 -14.68 -4.19 3.83
CA ASP A 162 -14.84 -4.13 5.30
C ASP A 162 -14.27 -5.41 5.94
N ARG A 163 -13.12 -5.26 6.61
CA ARG A 163 -12.42 -6.39 7.24
C ARG A 163 -13.25 -7.14 8.30
N ILE A 164 -14.25 -6.50 8.90
CA ILE A 164 -15.11 -7.13 9.91
C ILE A 164 -16.17 -7.99 9.23
N LYS A 165 -16.72 -7.51 8.11
CA LYS A 165 -17.73 -8.25 7.34
C LYS A 165 -17.15 -9.35 6.46
N GLN A 166 -15.83 -9.32 6.22
CA GLN A 166 -15.10 -10.25 5.36
C GLN A 166 -15.56 -10.15 3.88
N LEU A 167 -14.94 -10.95 3.01
CA LEU A 167 -15.34 -11.05 1.62
C LEU A 167 -16.52 -12.01 1.47
N ASP A 168 -17.45 -11.70 0.55
CA ASP A 168 -18.40 -12.70 0.09
C ASP A 168 -17.70 -13.76 -0.77
N ARG A 169 -18.44 -14.83 -1.09
CA ARG A 169 -17.90 -15.99 -1.80
C ARG A 169 -17.32 -15.65 -3.18
N GLU A 170 -17.97 -14.74 -3.91
CA GLU A 170 -17.54 -14.37 -5.27
C GLU A 170 -16.23 -13.58 -5.23
N HIS A 171 -16.15 -12.58 -4.33
CA HIS A 171 -14.93 -11.81 -4.13
C HIS A 171 -13.80 -12.65 -3.52
N ALA A 172 -14.12 -13.61 -2.65
CA ALA A 172 -13.13 -14.55 -2.12
C ALA A 172 -12.54 -15.43 -3.23
N HIS A 173 -13.37 -15.94 -4.15
CA HIS A 173 -12.90 -16.71 -5.29
C HIS A 173 -11.98 -15.87 -6.19
N LEU A 174 -12.38 -14.62 -6.50
CA LEU A 174 -11.56 -13.70 -7.28
C LEU A 174 -10.22 -13.40 -6.59
N ALA A 175 -10.23 -13.16 -5.28
CA ALA A 175 -9.01 -12.92 -4.51
C ALA A 175 -8.05 -14.13 -4.56
N LEU A 176 -8.57 -15.35 -4.42
CA LEU A 176 -7.80 -16.58 -4.52
C LEU A 176 -7.23 -16.80 -5.92
N GLU A 177 -8.01 -16.51 -6.97
CA GLU A 177 -7.52 -16.57 -8.35
C GLU A 177 -6.36 -15.58 -8.57
N LYS A 178 -6.52 -14.33 -8.12
CA LYS A 178 -5.47 -13.30 -8.22
C LYS A 178 -4.21 -13.69 -7.45
N LEU A 179 -4.35 -14.30 -6.26
CA LEU A 179 -3.22 -14.83 -5.49
C LEU A 179 -2.53 -16.00 -6.20
N ALA A 180 -3.29 -16.90 -6.83
CA ALA A 180 -2.72 -17.99 -7.62
C ALA A 180 -1.91 -17.46 -8.81
N LEU A 181 -2.44 -16.46 -9.53
CA LEU A 181 -1.71 -15.79 -10.62
C LEU A 181 -0.46 -15.08 -10.13
N PHE A 182 -0.52 -14.44 -8.96
CA PHE A 182 0.63 -13.79 -8.32
C PHE A 182 1.73 -14.81 -7.99
N HIS A 183 1.38 -15.95 -7.38
CA HIS A 183 2.35 -17.01 -7.09
C HIS A 183 2.92 -17.65 -8.36
N ALA A 184 2.07 -17.96 -9.36
CA ALA A 184 2.52 -18.57 -10.60
C ALA A 184 3.49 -17.65 -11.37
N SER A 185 3.13 -16.37 -11.52
CA SER A 185 3.98 -15.41 -12.24
C SER A 185 5.29 -15.10 -11.52
N SER A 186 5.31 -15.07 -10.19
CA SER A 186 6.56 -14.91 -9.43
C SER A 186 7.46 -16.15 -9.53
N ALA A 187 6.90 -17.36 -9.51
CA ALA A 187 7.68 -18.58 -9.72
C ALA A 187 8.34 -18.60 -11.11
N VAL A 188 7.56 -18.34 -12.16
CA VAL A 188 8.08 -18.24 -13.53
C VAL A 188 9.12 -17.13 -13.67
N LEU A 189 8.92 -15.99 -13.01
CA LEU A 189 9.89 -14.90 -13.00
C LEU A 189 11.22 -15.34 -12.37
N ASN A 190 11.17 -16.08 -11.26
CA ASN A 190 12.38 -16.61 -10.61
C ASN A 190 13.09 -17.67 -11.47
N GLU A 191 12.36 -18.49 -12.21
CA GLU A 191 12.95 -19.43 -13.17
C GLU A 191 13.64 -18.71 -14.33
N GLN A 192 13.01 -17.66 -14.87
CA GLN A 192 13.57 -16.86 -15.97
C GLN A 192 14.74 -15.97 -15.53
N GLN A 193 14.71 -15.48 -14.29
CA GLN A 193 15.72 -14.60 -13.71
C GLN A 193 16.12 -15.11 -12.31
N PRO A 194 16.93 -16.18 -12.23
CA PRO A 194 17.38 -16.71 -10.96
C PRO A 194 18.07 -15.64 -10.12
N GLY A 195 17.64 -15.50 -8.85
CA GLY A 195 18.19 -14.52 -7.92
C GLY A 195 17.53 -13.15 -7.94
N ILE A 196 16.49 -12.91 -8.76
CA ILE A 196 15.75 -11.64 -8.75
C ILE A 196 15.17 -11.29 -7.36
N PHE A 197 14.86 -12.31 -6.55
CA PHE A 197 14.39 -12.16 -5.17
C PHE A 197 15.47 -12.34 -4.11
N ALA A 198 16.71 -12.70 -4.48
CA ALA A 198 17.78 -12.92 -3.52
C ALA A 198 18.17 -11.62 -2.81
N ASP A 199 18.57 -11.73 -1.54
CA ASP A 199 19.09 -10.67 -0.64
C ASP A 199 18.11 -9.54 -0.28
N LYS A 200 17.25 -9.11 -1.21
CA LYS A 200 16.32 -7.97 -1.07
C LYS A 200 15.05 -8.31 -0.29
N TYR A 201 14.68 -9.60 -0.27
CA TYR A 201 13.40 -10.07 0.29
C TYR A 201 13.55 -10.91 1.57
N GLU A 202 14.77 -11.08 2.09
CA GLU A 202 15.04 -11.88 3.30
C GLU A 202 14.74 -11.16 4.63
N ARG A 203 14.56 -9.83 4.59
CA ARG A 203 14.33 -8.99 5.78
C ARG A 203 12.85 -8.74 6.04
N CYS A 204 12.02 -9.79 6.11
CA CYS A 204 10.61 -9.68 6.56
C CYS A 204 10.54 -9.52 8.09
N PHE A 205 9.35 -9.39 8.70
CA PHE A 205 9.27 -9.20 10.17
C PHE A 205 9.91 -10.35 10.97
N PHE A 206 9.93 -11.55 10.39
CA PHE A 206 10.58 -12.73 10.96
C PHE A 206 11.86 -13.03 10.20
N ASN A 207 12.98 -12.43 10.63
CA ASN A 207 14.25 -12.54 9.92
C ASN A 207 15.44 -12.76 10.88
N LYS A 208 16.63 -13.04 10.32
CA LYS A 208 17.90 -13.24 11.06
C LYS A 208 18.80 -12.00 11.12
N HIS A 209 18.41 -10.91 10.46
CA HIS A 209 19.24 -9.72 10.21
C HIS A 209 18.99 -8.56 11.17
N THR A 210 17.76 -8.40 11.67
CA THR A 210 17.38 -7.32 12.60
C THR A 210 16.39 -7.80 13.65
N ARG A 211 16.49 -7.23 14.85
CA ARG A 211 15.65 -7.54 16.02
C ARG A 211 14.76 -6.37 16.46
N GLY A 212 14.62 -5.32 15.66
CA GLY A 212 13.81 -4.14 16.03
C GLY A 212 12.38 -4.48 16.46
N TYR A 213 11.74 -5.45 15.80
CA TYR A 213 10.37 -5.90 16.08
C TYR A 213 10.27 -7.00 17.15
N GLN A 214 11.41 -7.55 17.60
CA GLN A 214 11.42 -8.64 18.59
C GLN A 214 10.74 -8.23 19.91
N PRO A 215 11.04 -7.06 20.53
CA PRO A 215 10.38 -6.68 21.77
C PRO A 215 8.86 -6.57 21.64
N MET A 216 8.38 -6.09 20.49
CA MET A 216 6.95 -5.99 20.23
C MET A 216 6.30 -7.38 20.15
N MET A 217 6.92 -8.33 19.44
CA MET A 217 6.40 -9.70 19.32
C MET A 217 6.41 -10.43 20.66
N GLU A 218 7.50 -10.37 21.41
CA GLU A 218 7.58 -10.97 22.75
C GLU A 218 6.51 -10.41 23.68
N ASN A 219 6.32 -9.09 23.68
CA ASN A 219 5.31 -8.45 24.52
C ASN A 219 3.88 -8.82 24.10
N MET A 220 3.61 -8.98 22.79
CA MET A 220 2.30 -9.46 22.31
C MET A 220 2.04 -10.90 22.76
N ILE A 221 3.05 -11.78 22.71
CA ILE A 221 2.92 -13.17 23.16
C ILE A 221 2.71 -13.23 24.68
N LYS A 222 3.46 -12.45 25.45
CA LYS A 222 3.28 -12.32 26.91
C LYS A 222 1.90 -11.79 27.27
N ALA A 223 1.41 -10.76 26.56
CA ALA A 223 0.06 -10.24 26.76
C ALA A 223 -1.02 -11.28 26.44
N LEU A 224 -0.82 -12.08 25.40
CA LEU A 224 -1.71 -13.20 25.07
C LEU A 224 -1.71 -14.26 26.17
N GLU A 225 -0.55 -14.69 26.66
CA GLU A 225 -0.45 -15.63 27.80
C GLU A 225 -1.19 -15.11 29.02
N LEU A 226 -0.97 -13.85 29.39
CA LEU A 226 -1.64 -13.21 30.52
C LEU A 226 -3.16 -13.16 30.33
N SER A 227 -3.64 -12.84 29.12
CA SER A 227 -5.07 -12.78 28.82
C SER A 227 -5.79 -14.13 28.95
N LEU A 228 -5.04 -15.23 28.80
CA LEU A 228 -5.57 -16.58 28.88
C LEU A 228 -5.52 -17.13 30.30
N ARG A 229 -4.81 -16.50 31.24
CA ARG A 229 -4.47 -17.07 32.55
C ARG A 229 -5.68 -17.55 33.37
N ASP A 230 -6.79 -16.82 33.27
CA ASP A 230 -8.02 -17.14 34.01
C ASP A 230 -8.99 -18.02 33.21
N ASP A 231 -8.68 -18.33 31.94
CA ASP A 231 -9.50 -19.17 31.08
C ASP A 231 -9.20 -20.66 31.33
N LYS A 232 -10.12 -21.34 32.02
CA LYS A 232 -9.99 -22.74 32.42
C LYS A 232 -9.93 -23.73 31.25
N GLU A 233 -10.42 -23.34 30.07
CA GLU A 233 -10.45 -24.20 28.88
C GLU A 233 -9.23 -23.94 27.98
N LEU A 234 -8.94 -22.66 27.72
CA LEU A 234 -7.89 -22.27 26.77
C LEU A 234 -6.49 -22.29 27.39
N TYR A 235 -6.34 -22.01 28.69
CA TYR A 235 -5.03 -21.94 29.32
C TYR A 235 -4.26 -23.27 29.29
N PRO A 236 -4.84 -24.44 29.67
CA PRO A 236 -4.14 -25.72 29.58
C PRO A 236 -3.75 -26.09 28.13
N ARG A 237 -4.52 -25.60 27.15
CA ARG A 237 -4.32 -25.94 25.73
C ARG A 237 -3.26 -25.07 25.05
N TYR A 238 -3.23 -23.79 25.39
CA TYR A 238 -2.42 -22.77 24.71
C TYR A 238 -1.51 -22.01 25.67
N GLY A 239 -2.03 -21.54 26.81
CA GLY A 239 -1.29 -20.71 27.77
C GLY A 239 0.01 -21.36 28.25
N GLU A 240 -0.01 -22.67 28.56
CA GLU A 240 1.21 -23.39 28.98
C GLU A 240 2.32 -23.40 27.92
N LYS A 241 1.95 -23.43 26.63
CA LYS A 241 2.90 -23.43 25.52
C LYS A 241 3.51 -22.06 25.25
N LEU A 242 2.87 -21.00 25.75
CA LEU A 242 3.31 -19.62 25.59
C LEU A 242 4.19 -19.16 26.75
N LYS A 243 4.33 -19.96 27.82
CA LYS A 243 5.21 -19.64 28.95
C LYS A 243 6.67 -19.63 28.53
N GLY A 244 7.36 -18.53 28.85
CA GLY A 244 8.81 -18.41 28.65
C GLY A 244 9.24 -18.04 27.22
N VAL A 245 8.26 -17.72 26.35
CA VAL A 245 8.49 -17.02 25.07
C VAL A 245 8.68 -15.53 25.32
#